data_AF-A0A7W0L8C1-F1
#
_entry.id   AF-A0A7W0L8C1-F1
#
_cell.length_a   1.000
_cell.length_b   1.000
_cell.length_c   1.000
_cell.angle_alpha   90.00
_cell.angle_beta   90.00
_cell.angle_gamma   90.00
#
_symmetry.space_group_name_H-M   'P 1'
#
loop_
_entity.id
_entity.type
_entity.pdbx_description
1 polymer ?
#
loop_
_entity_poly.entity_id
_entity_poly.type
_entity_poly.pdbx_seq_one_letter_code
_entity_poly.pdbx_strand_id
1 'polypeptide(L)'
;MSGVAQVGSTVADELLAATVAGLRPAEHGYLVAAGEPLPVCFALVDDPEWLNTQIGLQAQRWPTVDRRVLATLWWYSVSQVFLTPTVASMLVTGQALSPRPADVEMHWLPDGRVFTARSTAVLDRGNDVRSVAAALRDSLDLAIPAVARAGAGRERPLWAIATDSLANRLLLVGRARGEVDRATALAGTLAELIGAPMPAPRYVDVDRRPPRQGQVRFVRRGSCCLVYLEPDEAKCTSCPRLPPSSRQALIRTAADFA
;
A
#
# COMPACT_ATOMS: atom_id res chain seq x y z
N MET A 1 -33.94 -6.49 -21.41
CA MET A 1 -33.98 -5.68 -20.18
C MET A 1 -32.78 -6.05 -19.33
N SER A 2 -31.96 -5.05 -19.03
CA SER A 2 -31.08 -4.88 -17.84
C SER A 2 -29.82 -4.12 -18.25
N GLY A 3 -30.03 -2.86 -18.65
CA GLY A 3 -28.98 -1.85 -18.64
C GLY A 3 -28.90 -1.25 -17.26
N VAL A 4 -28.02 -1.79 -16.41
CA VAL A 4 -27.60 -1.20 -15.12
C VAL A 4 -26.17 -1.70 -14.84
N ALA A 5 -25.16 -1.15 -15.51
CA ALA A 5 -23.74 -1.42 -15.18
C ALA A 5 -22.72 -0.36 -15.65
N GLN A 6 -23.11 0.67 -16.41
CA GLN A 6 -22.13 1.58 -17.04
C GLN A 6 -21.88 2.92 -16.31
N VAL A 7 -22.76 3.36 -15.40
CA VAL A 7 -22.67 4.71 -14.82
C VAL A 7 -21.63 4.79 -13.68
N GLY A 8 -21.40 3.69 -12.95
CA GLY A 8 -20.44 3.66 -11.83
C GLY A 8 -18.96 3.68 -12.27
N SER A 9 -18.65 3.00 -13.38
CA SER A 9 -17.28 2.96 -13.93
C SER A 9 -16.84 4.36 -14.38
N THR A 10 -17.70 5.12 -15.06
CA THR A 10 -17.32 6.42 -15.61
C THR A 10 -16.92 7.45 -14.55
N VAL A 11 -17.63 7.51 -13.42
CA VAL A 11 -17.29 8.44 -12.33
C VAL A 11 -15.99 8.04 -11.63
N ALA A 12 -15.77 6.74 -11.43
CA ALA A 12 -14.52 6.24 -10.88
C ALA A 12 -13.33 6.51 -11.82
N ASP A 13 -13.53 6.34 -13.12
CA ASP A 13 -12.53 6.61 -14.16
C ASP A 13 -12.17 8.11 -14.23
N GLU A 14 -13.17 8.99 -14.14
CA GLU A 14 -12.96 10.45 -14.04
C GLU A 14 -12.18 10.84 -12.79
N LEU A 15 -12.53 10.28 -11.63
CA LEU A 15 -11.83 10.53 -10.38
C LEU A 15 -10.38 10.02 -10.42
N LEU A 16 -10.16 8.84 -11.02
CA LEU A 16 -8.83 8.29 -11.25
C LEU A 16 -8.02 9.22 -12.17
N ALA A 17 -8.59 9.69 -13.27
CA ALA A 17 -7.93 10.62 -14.19
C ALA A 17 -7.55 11.93 -13.51
N ALA A 18 -8.46 12.52 -12.70
CA ALA A 18 -8.17 13.71 -11.91
C ALA A 18 -7.06 13.47 -10.88
N THR A 19 -7.05 12.29 -10.25
CA THR A 19 -6.00 11.88 -9.31
C THR A 19 -4.64 11.82 -10.00
N VAL A 20 -4.57 11.17 -11.17
CA VAL A 20 -3.34 11.02 -11.97
C VAL A 20 -2.83 12.38 -12.48
N ALA A 21 -3.74 13.25 -12.95
CA ALA A 21 -3.41 14.60 -13.39
C ALA A 21 -2.84 15.47 -12.25
N GLY A 22 -3.21 15.19 -11.00
CA GLY A 22 -2.68 15.83 -9.81
C GLY A 22 -1.32 15.32 -9.34
N LEU A 23 -0.67 14.41 -10.07
CA LEU A 23 0.62 13.80 -9.75
C LEU A 23 1.67 14.03 -10.85
N ARG A 24 2.94 13.97 -10.45
CA ARG A 24 4.06 13.99 -11.41
C ARG A 24 4.03 12.74 -12.29
N PRO A 25 4.43 12.82 -13.57
CA PRO A 25 4.43 11.67 -14.49
C PRO A 25 5.15 10.41 -13.97
N ALA A 26 6.25 10.59 -13.23
CA ALA A 26 7.01 9.49 -12.65
C ALA A 26 6.20 8.63 -11.64
N GLU A 27 5.08 9.14 -11.13
CA GLU A 27 4.26 8.46 -10.12
C GLU A 27 2.99 7.82 -10.73
N HIS A 28 2.73 8.01 -12.03
CA HIS A 28 1.51 7.52 -12.67
C HIS A 28 1.39 5.99 -12.65
N GLY A 29 2.53 5.29 -12.71
CA GLY A 29 2.57 3.82 -12.72
C GLY A 29 2.01 3.16 -11.45
N TYR A 30 1.86 3.90 -10.34
CA TYR A 30 1.24 3.38 -9.11
C TYR A 30 -0.29 3.36 -9.15
N LEU A 31 -0.91 4.01 -10.14
CA LEU A 31 -2.37 4.13 -10.27
C LEU A 31 -2.88 3.61 -11.62
N VAL A 32 -2.03 3.61 -12.65
CA VAL A 32 -2.39 3.18 -14.00
C VAL A 32 -1.43 2.09 -14.44
N ALA A 33 -1.97 0.96 -14.90
CA ALA A 33 -1.15 -0.07 -15.52
C ALA A 33 -0.73 0.36 -16.93
N ALA A 34 0.53 0.11 -17.27
CA ALA A 34 0.97 0.09 -18.66
C ALA A 34 0.80 -1.33 -19.20
N GLY A 35 0.02 -1.50 -20.28
CA GLY A 35 -0.25 -2.79 -20.93
C GLY A 35 -1.57 -3.46 -20.52
N GLU A 36 -1.75 -4.73 -20.91
CA GLU A 36 -2.93 -5.57 -20.60
C GLU A 36 -2.64 -6.64 -19.53
N PRO A 37 -2.35 -6.28 -18.27
CA PRO A 37 -2.43 -7.27 -17.20
C PRO A 37 -3.89 -7.67 -16.97
N LEU A 38 -4.15 -8.95 -16.76
CA LEU A 38 -5.50 -9.42 -16.43
C LEU A 38 -5.90 -8.87 -15.05
N PRO A 39 -6.97 -8.07 -14.94
CA PRO A 39 -7.43 -7.57 -13.66
C PRO A 39 -7.98 -8.71 -12.80
N VAL A 40 -7.61 -8.70 -11.52
CA VAL A 40 -8.11 -9.65 -10.53
C VAL A 40 -8.75 -8.90 -9.38
N CYS A 41 -10.02 -9.21 -9.11
CA CYS A 41 -10.78 -8.60 -8.01
C CYS A 41 -10.14 -8.93 -6.65
N PHE A 42 -9.93 -7.93 -5.80
CA PHE A 42 -9.32 -8.10 -4.49
C PHE A 42 -10.19 -8.93 -3.53
N ALA A 43 -11.51 -9.01 -3.76
CA ALA A 43 -12.41 -9.87 -2.99
C ALA A 43 -11.99 -11.35 -2.97
N LEU A 44 -11.23 -11.83 -3.98
CA LEU A 44 -10.68 -13.18 -4.00
C LEU A 44 -9.68 -13.46 -2.86
N VAL A 45 -9.22 -12.43 -2.13
CA VAL A 45 -8.40 -12.63 -0.93
C VAL A 45 -9.10 -13.49 0.13
N ASP A 46 -10.43 -13.54 0.13
CA ASP A 46 -11.21 -14.38 1.06
C ASP A 46 -11.39 -15.82 0.54
N ASP A 47 -11.07 -16.09 -0.72
CA ASP A 47 -11.00 -17.46 -1.27
C ASP A 47 -9.69 -18.13 -0.81
N PRO A 48 -9.75 -19.16 0.05
CA PRO A 48 -8.56 -19.80 0.59
C PRO A 48 -7.74 -20.53 -0.48
N GLU A 49 -8.37 -21.11 -1.50
CA GLU A 49 -7.66 -21.84 -2.56
C GLU A 49 -6.91 -20.86 -3.45
N TRP A 50 -7.57 -19.78 -3.86
CA TRP A 50 -6.95 -18.71 -4.63
C TRP A 50 -5.79 -18.09 -3.85
N LEU A 51 -6.00 -17.70 -2.59
CA LEU A 51 -4.96 -17.04 -1.78
C LEU A 51 -3.77 -17.97 -1.54
N ASN A 52 -4.01 -19.26 -1.28
CA ASN A 52 -2.93 -20.23 -1.13
C ASN A 52 -2.10 -20.38 -2.41
N THR A 53 -2.75 -20.34 -3.57
CA THR A 53 -2.11 -20.36 -4.88
C THR A 53 -1.22 -19.13 -5.07
N GLN A 54 -1.75 -17.92 -4.80
CA GLN A 54 -0.98 -16.68 -4.94
C GLN A 54 0.23 -16.63 -4.00
N ILE A 55 0.08 -17.09 -2.76
CA ILE A 55 1.20 -17.18 -1.82
C ILE A 55 2.21 -18.26 -2.27
N GLY A 56 1.75 -19.36 -2.87
CA GLY A 56 2.63 -20.39 -3.42
C GLY A 56 3.48 -19.89 -4.59
N LEU A 57 2.93 -19.05 -5.47
CA LEU A 57 3.66 -18.43 -6.58
C LEU A 57 4.85 -17.59 -6.11
N GLN A 58 4.80 -17.03 -4.90
CA GLN A 58 5.90 -16.27 -4.34
C GLN A 58 7.17 -17.12 -4.14
N ALA A 59 7.07 -18.44 -4.04
CA ALA A 59 8.22 -19.34 -3.98
C ALA A 59 9.04 -19.39 -5.28
N GLN A 60 8.48 -18.92 -6.41
CA GLN A 60 9.23 -18.75 -7.65
C GLN A 60 10.19 -17.57 -7.59
N ARG A 61 9.92 -16.60 -6.70
CA ARG A 61 10.68 -15.36 -6.55
C ARG A 61 11.62 -15.40 -5.35
N TRP A 62 11.15 -16.03 -4.28
CA TRP A 62 11.86 -16.14 -3.01
C TRP A 62 12.20 -17.62 -2.81
N PRO A 63 13.48 -18.01 -2.77
CA PRO A 63 13.91 -19.39 -2.63
C PRO A 63 13.69 -19.94 -1.20
N THR A 64 12.44 -19.93 -0.75
CA THR A 64 11.99 -20.40 0.56
C THR A 64 10.69 -21.18 0.45
N VAL A 65 10.51 -22.10 1.40
CA VAL A 65 9.25 -22.84 1.62
C VAL A 65 8.54 -22.39 2.90
N ASP A 66 9.08 -21.41 3.64
CA ASP A 66 8.42 -20.86 4.83
C ASP A 66 7.17 -20.07 4.41
N ARG A 67 5.99 -20.71 4.53
CA ARG A 67 4.70 -20.09 4.19
C ARG A 67 4.46 -18.77 4.92
N ARG A 68 4.97 -18.60 6.13
CA ARG A 68 4.82 -17.36 6.88
C ARG A 68 5.63 -16.24 6.22
N VAL A 69 6.82 -16.53 5.70
CA VAL A 69 7.64 -15.56 4.95
C VAL A 69 6.95 -15.22 3.64
N LEU A 70 6.53 -16.22 2.86
CA LEU A 70 5.84 -16.01 1.58
C LEU A 70 4.56 -15.18 1.73
N ALA A 71 3.71 -15.49 2.72
CA ALA A 71 2.50 -14.74 3.01
C ALA A 71 2.79 -13.31 3.47
N THR A 72 3.84 -13.11 4.28
CA THR A 72 4.26 -11.78 4.75
C THR A 72 4.77 -10.93 3.58
N LEU A 73 5.57 -11.50 2.69
CA LEU A 73 6.09 -10.82 1.49
C LEU A 73 4.98 -10.49 0.51
N TRP A 74 4.04 -11.42 0.31
CA TRP A 74 2.83 -11.22 -0.47
C TRP A 74 2.03 -10.03 0.07
N TRP A 75 1.73 -10.02 1.37
CA TRP A 75 0.98 -8.94 2.01
C TRP A 75 1.71 -7.60 1.99
N TYR A 76 3.04 -7.60 2.15
CA TYR A 76 3.85 -6.40 2.03
C TYR A 76 3.74 -5.75 0.65
N SER A 77 3.66 -6.54 -0.42
CA SER A 77 3.42 -6.05 -1.78
C SER A 77 1.96 -5.62 -1.99
N VAL A 78 1.01 -6.48 -1.64
CA VAL A 78 -0.43 -6.27 -1.89
C VAL A 78 -0.97 -5.08 -1.11
N SER A 79 -0.69 -4.98 0.19
CA SER A 79 -1.21 -3.88 1.02
C SER A 79 -0.78 -2.50 0.53
N GLN A 80 0.41 -2.41 -0.06
CA GLN A 80 0.87 -1.17 -0.67
C GLN A 80 0.06 -0.82 -1.91
N VAL A 81 -0.15 -1.78 -2.80
CA VAL A 81 -0.87 -1.55 -4.05
C VAL A 81 -2.36 -1.29 -3.77
N PHE A 82 -3.00 -2.17 -2.99
CA PHE A 82 -4.41 -2.09 -2.59
C PHE A 82 -4.81 -0.73 -2.01
N LEU A 83 -3.99 -0.16 -1.12
CA LEU A 83 -4.32 1.11 -0.45
C LEU A 83 -4.18 2.33 -1.37
N THR A 84 -3.42 2.22 -2.47
CA THR A 84 -2.98 3.39 -3.26
C THR A 84 -4.13 4.18 -3.88
N PRO A 85 -5.10 3.56 -4.59
CA PRO A 85 -6.15 4.32 -5.27
C PRO A 85 -6.95 5.20 -4.32
N THR A 86 -7.38 4.64 -3.19
CA THR A 86 -8.18 5.33 -2.18
C THR A 86 -7.42 6.49 -1.54
N VAL A 87 -6.20 6.27 -1.06
CA VAL A 87 -5.46 7.33 -0.33
C VAL A 87 -4.90 8.40 -1.27
N ALA A 88 -4.54 8.04 -2.50
CA ALA A 88 -4.10 8.99 -3.51
C ALA A 88 -5.26 9.89 -3.94
N SER A 89 -6.41 9.32 -4.33
CA SER A 89 -7.58 10.11 -4.73
C SER A 89 -8.03 11.03 -3.61
N MET A 90 -8.11 10.53 -2.37
CA MET A 90 -8.50 11.33 -1.22
C MET A 90 -7.57 12.53 -0.99
N LEU A 91 -6.25 12.32 -1.05
CA LEU A 91 -5.29 13.40 -0.82
C LEU A 91 -5.29 14.42 -1.97
N VAL A 92 -5.37 13.95 -3.22
CA VAL A 92 -5.27 14.79 -4.42
C VAL A 92 -6.54 15.60 -4.67
N THR A 93 -7.71 14.96 -4.52
CA THR A 93 -9.00 15.50 -4.98
C THR A 93 -9.96 15.82 -3.83
N GLY A 94 -9.70 15.30 -2.63
CA GLY A 94 -10.65 15.35 -1.53
C GLY A 94 -11.79 14.34 -1.64
N GLN A 95 -11.85 13.51 -2.70
CA GLN A 95 -12.79 12.41 -2.87
C GLN A 95 -12.05 11.08 -2.90
N ALA A 96 -12.67 10.03 -2.39
CA ALA A 96 -12.01 8.73 -2.26
C ALA A 96 -12.60 7.71 -3.23
N LEU A 97 -11.72 7.08 -4.02
CA LEU A 97 -12.01 5.82 -4.68
C LEU A 97 -12.29 4.73 -3.62
N SER A 98 -13.26 3.86 -3.89
CA SER A 98 -13.71 2.83 -2.95
C SER A 98 -12.58 1.84 -2.63
N PRO A 99 -12.25 1.60 -1.35
CA PRO A 99 -11.32 0.55 -0.96
C PRO A 99 -12.02 -0.80 -0.77
N ARG A 100 -13.32 -0.92 -1.04
CA ARG A 100 -14.05 -2.19 -0.81
C ARG A 100 -13.44 -3.28 -1.69
N PRO A 101 -13.25 -4.51 -1.20
CA PRO A 101 -12.53 -5.53 -1.97
C PRO A 101 -13.18 -5.89 -3.30
N ALA A 102 -14.52 -5.79 -3.39
CA ALA A 102 -15.27 -6.01 -4.63
C ALA A 102 -15.02 -4.92 -5.70
N ASP A 103 -14.66 -3.70 -5.27
CA ASP A 103 -14.47 -2.56 -6.16
C ASP A 103 -13.01 -2.42 -6.61
N VAL A 104 -12.07 -3.12 -5.96
CA VAL A 104 -10.64 -3.01 -6.25
C VAL A 104 -10.19 -4.13 -7.17
N GLU A 105 -9.64 -3.76 -8.32
CA GLU A 105 -8.97 -4.66 -9.25
C GLU A 105 -7.46 -4.49 -9.15
N MET A 106 -6.76 -5.59 -8.94
CA MET A 106 -5.31 -5.64 -8.89
C MET A 106 -4.77 -6.21 -10.20
N HIS A 107 -3.70 -5.60 -10.69
CA HIS A 107 -3.02 -6.03 -11.90
C HIS A 107 -1.83 -6.92 -11.55
N TRP A 108 -1.95 -8.20 -11.89
CA TRP A 108 -0.95 -9.23 -11.63
C TRP A 108 -0.05 -9.45 -12.83
N LEU A 109 1.21 -9.72 -12.56
CA LEU A 109 2.12 -10.32 -13.51
C LEU A 109 2.05 -11.85 -13.38
N PRO A 110 2.39 -12.61 -14.45
CA PRO A 110 2.35 -14.07 -14.43
C PRO A 110 3.19 -14.73 -13.32
N ASP A 111 4.19 -14.01 -12.78
CA ASP A 111 5.07 -14.46 -11.69
C ASP A 111 4.52 -14.14 -10.28
N GLY A 112 3.25 -13.76 -10.17
CA GLY A 112 2.59 -13.45 -8.89
C GLY A 112 2.92 -12.07 -8.34
N ARG A 113 3.63 -11.20 -9.08
CA ARG A 113 3.80 -9.79 -8.68
C ARG A 113 2.51 -9.01 -8.87
N VAL A 114 2.16 -8.21 -7.87
CA VAL A 114 1.16 -7.14 -8.02
C VAL A 114 1.87 -5.84 -8.36
N PHE A 115 1.50 -5.24 -9.48
CA PHE A 115 2.14 -4.02 -9.96
C PHE A 115 1.38 -2.76 -9.55
N THR A 116 0.07 -2.75 -9.78
CA THR A 116 -0.80 -1.61 -9.53
C THR A 116 -2.24 -2.08 -9.29
N ALA A 117 -3.09 -1.19 -8.82
CA ALA A 117 -4.51 -1.44 -8.62
C ALA A 117 -5.33 -0.26 -9.11
N ARG A 118 -6.56 -0.55 -9.54
CA ARG A 118 -7.59 0.44 -9.81
C ARG A 118 -8.81 0.14 -8.94
N SER A 119 -9.57 1.18 -8.63
CA SER A 119 -10.90 1.02 -8.06
C SER A 119 -11.93 1.34 -9.13
N THR A 120 -12.98 0.55 -9.23
CA THR A 120 -14.06 0.68 -10.21
C THR A 120 -15.24 1.48 -9.67
N ALA A 121 -15.15 1.96 -8.42
CA ALA A 121 -16.20 2.73 -7.76
C ALA A 121 -15.63 3.89 -6.94
N VAL A 122 -16.46 4.91 -6.72
CA VAL A 122 -16.21 5.96 -5.72
C VAL A 122 -16.82 5.51 -4.39
N LEU A 123 -16.27 5.94 -3.26
CA LEU A 123 -16.85 5.64 -1.95
C LEU A 123 -18.19 6.38 -1.76
N ASP A 124 -19.30 5.65 -1.82
CA ASP A 124 -20.66 6.22 -1.82
C ASP A 124 -21.01 7.00 -0.54
N ARG A 125 -20.47 6.58 0.61
CA ARG A 125 -20.84 7.10 1.93
C ARG A 125 -19.91 8.23 2.35
N GLY A 126 -19.96 9.37 1.67
CA GLY A 126 -19.27 10.58 2.09
C GLY A 126 -17.76 10.57 1.81
N ASN A 127 -17.27 11.70 1.32
CA ASN A 127 -15.85 11.92 1.01
C ASN A 127 -15.02 12.32 2.24
N ASP A 128 -15.55 12.11 3.44
CA ASP A 128 -14.87 12.48 4.69
C ASP A 128 -13.91 11.38 5.17
N VAL A 129 -12.94 11.80 5.99
CA VAL A 129 -11.87 10.92 6.48
C VAL A 129 -12.37 9.76 7.34
N ARG A 130 -13.50 9.91 8.05
CA ARG A 130 -14.06 8.85 8.91
C ARG A 130 -14.67 7.76 8.06
N SER A 131 -15.39 8.13 7.00
CA SER A 131 -15.99 7.19 6.07
C SER A 131 -14.91 6.41 5.31
N VAL A 132 -13.83 7.07 4.89
CA VAL A 132 -12.66 6.41 4.28
C VAL A 132 -12.00 5.45 5.27
N ALA A 133 -11.78 5.89 6.52
CA ALA A 133 -11.19 5.04 7.55
C ALA A 133 -12.04 3.79 7.85
N ALA A 134 -13.36 3.92 7.92
CA ALA A 134 -14.28 2.80 8.12
C ALA A 134 -14.22 1.81 6.94
N ALA A 135 -14.26 2.30 5.70
CA ALA A 135 -14.17 1.42 4.52
C ALA A 135 -12.80 0.71 4.42
N LEU A 136 -11.71 1.39 4.75
CA LEU A 136 -10.39 0.78 4.85
C LEU A 136 -10.32 -0.27 5.97
N ARG A 137 -10.95 0.02 7.12
CA ARG A 137 -11.05 -0.92 8.24
C ARG A 137 -11.74 -2.21 7.82
N ASP A 138 -12.89 -2.12 7.17
CA ASP A 138 -13.64 -3.30 6.69
C ASP A 138 -12.80 -4.16 5.74
N SER A 139 -12.10 -3.54 4.79
CA SER A 139 -11.23 -4.26 3.85
C SER A 139 -10.02 -4.92 4.53
N LEU A 140 -9.42 -4.27 5.53
CA LEU A 140 -8.30 -4.83 6.29
C LEU A 140 -8.75 -5.97 7.21
N ASP A 141 -9.92 -5.85 7.83
CA ASP A 141 -10.53 -6.90 8.66
C ASP A 141 -10.88 -8.15 7.82
N LEU A 142 -11.18 -8.00 6.53
CA LEU A 142 -11.31 -9.13 5.62
C LEU A 142 -9.95 -9.77 5.28
N ALA A 143 -9.01 -8.95 4.80
CA ALA A 143 -7.78 -9.46 4.20
C ALA A 143 -6.77 -10.01 5.22
N ILE A 144 -6.60 -9.35 6.37
CA ILE A 144 -5.54 -9.70 7.33
C ILE A 144 -5.75 -11.10 7.94
N PRO A 145 -6.95 -11.48 8.43
CA PRO A 145 -7.19 -12.83 8.92
C PRO A 145 -6.98 -13.91 7.84
N ALA A 146 -7.40 -13.64 6.58
CA ALA A 146 -7.21 -14.56 5.47
C ALA A 146 -5.72 -14.84 5.20
N VAL A 147 -4.91 -13.78 5.13
CA VAL A 147 -3.44 -13.87 4.96
C VAL A 147 -2.79 -14.57 6.15
N ALA A 148 -3.20 -14.24 7.38
CA ALA A 148 -2.66 -14.88 8.58
C ALA A 148 -2.89 -16.39 8.57
N ARG A 149 -4.10 -16.83 8.20
CA ARG A 149 -4.43 -18.26 8.04
C ARG A 149 -3.58 -18.92 6.96
N ALA A 150 -3.50 -18.34 5.77
CA ALA A 150 -2.75 -18.92 4.65
C ALA A 150 -1.22 -18.98 4.88
N GLY A 151 -0.71 -18.12 5.76
CA GLY A 151 0.69 -18.11 6.20
C GLY A 151 0.98 -18.83 7.52
N ALA A 152 -0.03 -19.44 8.17
CA ALA A 152 0.07 -19.95 9.55
C ALA A 152 0.72 -18.94 10.52
N GLY A 153 0.41 -17.65 10.33
CA GLY A 153 1.01 -16.51 10.99
C GLY A 153 0.09 -15.84 12.01
N ARG A 154 0.57 -14.72 12.57
CA ARG A 154 -0.21 -13.84 13.45
C ARG A 154 -0.68 -12.62 12.68
N GLU A 155 -1.86 -12.10 13.01
CA GLU A 155 -2.42 -10.91 12.37
C GLU A 155 -1.69 -9.61 12.74
N ARG A 156 -1.24 -9.46 14.00
CA ARG A 156 -0.66 -8.21 14.51
C ARG A 156 0.54 -7.69 13.67
N PRO A 157 1.49 -8.53 13.23
CA PRO A 157 2.51 -8.10 12.26
C PRO A 157 1.95 -7.61 10.91
N LEU A 158 0.87 -8.19 10.41
CA LEU A 158 0.22 -7.80 9.15
C LEU A 158 -0.46 -6.43 9.26
N TRP A 159 -1.03 -6.11 10.42
CA TRP A 159 -1.52 -4.76 10.74
C TRP A 159 -0.40 -3.71 10.76
N ALA A 160 0.75 -4.05 11.33
CA ALA A 160 1.92 -3.17 11.27
C ALA A 160 2.42 -2.96 9.83
N ILE A 161 2.34 -3.99 8.98
CA ILE A 161 2.64 -3.86 7.55
C ILE A 161 1.65 -2.91 6.87
N ALA A 162 0.35 -3.07 7.11
CA ALA A 162 -0.69 -2.19 6.55
C ALA A 162 -0.47 -0.72 6.96
N THR A 163 -0.04 -0.47 8.20
CA THR A 163 0.33 0.86 8.69
C THR A 163 1.50 1.45 7.92
N ASP A 164 2.59 0.69 7.78
CA ASP A 164 3.76 1.14 7.04
C ASP A 164 3.42 1.37 5.56
N SER A 165 2.57 0.53 4.97
CA SER A 165 2.05 0.67 3.60
C SER A 165 1.23 1.96 3.44
N LEU A 166 0.25 2.21 4.30
CA LEU A 166 -0.54 3.44 4.35
C LEU A 166 0.37 4.68 4.43
N ALA A 167 1.29 4.67 5.39
CA ALA A 167 2.24 5.76 5.61
C ALA A 167 3.13 6.01 4.39
N ASN A 168 3.58 4.94 3.73
CA ASN A 168 4.46 5.02 2.57
C ASN A 168 3.74 5.52 1.32
N ARG A 169 2.50 5.07 1.08
CA ARG A 169 1.68 5.53 -0.05
C ARG A 169 1.32 7.00 0.08
N LEU A 170 0.85 7.43 1.24
CA LEU A 170 0.55 8.85 1.46
C LEU A 170 1.80 9.72 1.36
N LEU A 171 2.93 9.29 1.93
CA LEU A 171 4.19 10.04 1.81
C LEU A 171 4.65 10.17 0.35
N LEU A 172 4.48 9.12 -0.46
CA LEU A 172 4.79 9.16 -1.90
C LEU A 172 3.94 10.21 -2.63
N VAL A 173 2.62 10.16 -2.45
CA VAL A 173 1.68 11.11 -3.05
C VAL A 173 1.94 12.54 -2.55
N GLY A 174 2.18 12.71 -1.25
CA GLY A 174 2.51 14.00 -0.63
C GLY A 174 3.79 14.60 -1.20
N ARG A 175 4.85 13.81 -1.38
CA ARG A 175 6.09 14.27 -2.03
C ARG A 175 5.86 14.69 -3.48
N ALA A 176 5.05 13.94 -4.21
CA ALA A 176 4.72 14.28 -5.60
C ALA A 176 4.02 15.64 -5.73
N ARG A 177 3.36 16.09 -4.66
CA ARG A 177 2.61 17.35 -4.61
C ARG A 177 3.26 18.47 -3.79
N GLY A 178 4.39 18.20 -3.12
CA GLY A 178 4.96 19.12 -2.14
C GLY A 178 4.11 19.28 -0.87
N GLU A 179 3.23 18.32 -0.57
CA GLU A 179 2.26 18.33 0.54
C GLU A 179 2.61 17.29 1.62
N VAL A 180 3.90 17.17 1.97
CA VAL A 180 4.40 16.11 2.89
C VAL A 180 3.72 16.17 4.26
N ASP A 181 3.57 17.34 4.85
CA ASP A 181 2.96 17.47 6.18
C ASP A 181 1.47 17.09 6.16
N ARG A 182 0.72 17.58 5.17
CA ARG A 182 -0.69 17.21 4.98
C ARG A 182 -0.86 15.69 4.80
N ALA A 183 -0.01 15.08 3.98
CA ALA A 183 -0.08 13.65 3.71
C ALA A 183 0.22 12.79 4.95
N THR A 184 1.22 13.20 5.75
CA THR A 184 1.64 12.46 6.95
C THR A 184 0.67 12.66 8.12
N ALA A 185 0.04 13.83 8.23
CA ALA A 185 -1.08 14.07 9.13
C ALA A 185 -2.32 13.24 8.75
N LEU A 186 -2.64 13.15 7.46
CA LEU A 186 -3.73 12.30 6.96
C LEU A 186 -3.47 10.82 7.29
N ALA A 187 -2.25 10.33 7.14
CA ALA A 187 -1.89 8.96 7.50
C ALA A 187 -2.11 8.68 9.01
N GLY A 188 -1.71 9.63 9.87
CA GLY A 188 -1.96 9.54 11.31
C GLY A 188 -3.46 9.51 11.64
N THR A 189 -4.23 10.41 11.04
CA THR A 189 -5.68 10.52 11.23
C THR A 189 -6.41 9.25 10.79
N LEU A 190 -6.07 8.72 9.62
CA LEU A 190 -6.66 7.47 9.12
C LEU A 190 -6.32 6.29 10.02
N ALA A 191 -5.06 6.15 10.46
CA ALA A 191 -4.65 5.06 11.35
C ALA A 191 -5.35 5.12 12.71
N GLU A 192 -5.52 6.32 13.27
CA GLU A 192 -6.26 6.54 14.52
C GLU A 192 -7.73 6.14 14.37
N LEU A 193 -8.39 6.56 13.27
CA LEU A 193 -9.79 6.26 13.00
C LEU A 193 -10.06 4.79 12.64
N ILE A 194 -9.13 4.13 11.95
CA ILE A 194 -9.16 2.67 11.73
C ILE A 194 -9.05 1.94 13.07
N GLY A 195 -8.23 2.47 13.99
CA GLY A 195 -8.14 2.02 15.36
C GLY A 195 -7.36 0.71 15.56
N ALA A 196 -7.40 0.20 16.78
CA ALA A 196 -6.68 -1.02 17.13
C ALA A 196 -7.15 -2.22 16.29
N PRO A 197 -6.23 -3.13 15.88
CA PRO A 197 -4.84 -3.23 16.31
C PRO A 197 -3.83 -2.46 15.42
N MET A 198 -4.27 -1.54 14.55
CA MET A 198 -3.39 -0.73 13.72
C MET A 198 -2.52 0.20 14.58
N PRO A 199 -1.17 0.08 14.55
CA PRO A 199 -0.31 1.04 15.25
C PRO A 199 -0.30 2.41 14.56
N ALA A 200 0.14 3.44 15.28
CA ALA A 200 0.36 4.76 14.67
C ALA A 200 1.54 4.72 13.67
N PRO A 201 1.42 5.39 12.50
CA PRO A 201 2.52 5.53 11.56
C PRO A 201 3.65 6.36 12.18
N ARG A 202 4.89 6.08 11.78
CA ARG A 202 6.07 6.77 12.32
C ARG A 202 6.92 7.28 11.18
N TYR A 203 7.47 8.47 11.37
CA TYR A 203 8.32 9.14 10.41
C TYR A 203 9.66 9.54 11.04
N VAL A 204 10.64 9.81 10.18
CA VAL A 204 11.92 10.39 10.55
C VAL A 204 12.33 11.39 9.49
N ASP A 205 12.70 12.60 9.92
CA ASP A 205 13.23 13.64 9.05
C ASP A 205 14.75 13.62 9.08
N VAL A 206 15.35 13.77 7.91
CA VAL A 206 16.81 13.74 7.74
C VAL A 206 17.23 14.89 6.83
N ASP A 207 18.21 15.67 7.27
CA ASP A 207 18.79 16.75 6.47
C ASP A 207 19.48 16.20 5.23
N ARG A 208 19.25 16.85 4.09
CA ARG A 208 19.99 16.58 2.85
C ARG A 208 21.43 17.09 3.00
N ARG A 209 22.38 16.37 2.40
CA ARG A 209 23.76 16.85 2.31
C ARG A 209 23.90 17.92 1.22
N PRO A 210 24.82 18.89 1.40
CA PRO A 210 25.17 19.85 0.35
C PRO A 210 25.53 19.15 -0.98
N PRO A 211 25.19 19.74 -2.14
CA PRO A 211 24.63 21.09 -2.33
C PRO A 211 23.10 21.17 -2.15
N ARG A 212 22.41 20.05 -1.93
CA ARG A 212 20.95 20.05 -1.71
C ARG A 212 20.64 20.55 -0.30
N GLN A 213 19.59 21.35 -0.17
CA GLN A 213 19.13 21.91 1.10
C GLN A 213 17.76 21.34 1.49
N GLY A 214 17.43 21.43 2.78
CA GLY A 214 16.16 20.99 3.33
C GLY A 214 16.18 19.57 3.91
N GLN A 215 15.03 19.16 4.45
CA GLN A 215 14.83 17.85 5.06
C GLN A 215 14.04 16.92 4.15
N VAL A 216 14.33 15.63 4.28
CA VAL A 216 13.54 14.56 3.66
C VAL A 216 12.93 13.70 4.75
N ARG A 217 11.60 13.59 4.72
CA ARG A 217 10.85 12.70 5.60
C ARG A 217 10.82 11.29 5.08
N PHE A 218 11.11 10.29 5.90
CA PHE A 218 11.00 8.86 5.58
C PHE A 218 10.04 8.15 6.53
N VAL A 219 9.40 7.08 6.07
CA VAL A 219 8.66 6.17 6.96
C VAL A 219 9.66 5.40 7.84
N ARG A 220 9.48 5.48 9.15
CA ARG A 220 10.22 4.70 10.15
C ARG A 220 9.48 3.40 10.44
N ARG A 221 9.69 2.41 9.57
CA ARG A 221 8.97 1.14 9.56
C ARG A 221 8.87 0.48 10.94
N GLY A 222 7.64 0.14 11.32
CA GLY A 222 7.30 -0.69 12.49
C GLY A 222 7.19 -2.17 12.16
N SER A 223 7.01 -2.50 10.87
CA SER A 223 6.86 -3.86 10.39
C SER A 223 8.17 -4.45 9.86
N CYS A 224 8.25 -5.78 9.88
CA CYS A 224 9.30 -6.52 9.20
C CYS A 224 8.67 -7.33 8.07
N CYS A 225 9.05 -7.05 6.82
CA CYS A 225 8.59 -7.83 5.65
C CYS A 225 9.29 -9.18 5.50
N LEU A 226 10.30 -9.47 6.33
CA LEU A 226 11.07 -10.72 6.33
C LEU A 226 11.94 -10.99 5.09
N VAL A 227 11.98 -10.08 4.12
CA VAL A 227 12.77 -10.25 2.88
C VAL A 227 14.23 -10.62 3.13
N TYR A 228 14.84 -10.13 4.21
CA TYR A 228 16.23 -10.42 4.58
C TYR A 228 16.50 -11.89 4.96
N LEU A 229 15.47 -12.72 5.10
CA LEU A 229 15.62 -14.16 5.32
C LEU A 229 15.95 -14.90 4.02
N GLU A 230 15.74 -14.28 2.87
CA GLU A 230 16.10 -14.85 1.58
C GLU A 230 17.60 -14.65 1.31
N PRO A 231 18.28 -15.67 0.74
CA PRO A 231 19.63 -15.54 0.23
C PRO A 231 19.77 -14.31 -0.68
N ASP A 232 20.89 -13.61 -0.56
CA ASP A 232 21.26 -12.43 -1.35
C ASP A 232 20.38 -11.17 -1.17
N GLU A 233 19.33 -11.22 -0.36
CA GLU A 233 18.49 -10.06 -0.07
C GLU A 233 19.00 -9.23 1.12
N ALA A 234 19.23 -7.95 0.86
CA ALA A 234 19.66 -7.01 1.89
C ALA A 234 18.47 -6.53 2.75
N LYS A 235 18.76 -6.19 4.02
CA LYS A 235 17.80 -5.45 4.84
C LYS A 235 17.53 -4.09 4.20
N CYS A 236 16.26 -3.77 3.98
CA CYS A 236 15.86 -2.48 3.40
C CYS A 236 16.32 -1.27 4.24
N THR A 237 16.43 -0.10 3.61
CA THR A 237 16.89 1.17 4.22
C THR A 237 16.27 1.49 5.58
N SER A 238 14.97 1.23 5.76
CA SER A 238 14.23 1.52 7.00
C SER A 238 13.96 0.29 7.88
N CYS A 239 14.59 -0.86 7.60
CA CYS A 239 14.29 -2.15 8.23
C CYS A 239 14.39 -2.09 9.77
N PRO A 240 13.38 -2.54 10.55
CA PRO A 240 13.47 -2.54 12.00
C PRO A 240 14.43 -3.61 12.56
N ARG A 241 14.93 -4.52 11.71
CA ARG A 241 15.95 -5.53 12.08
C ARG A 241 17.39 -5.04 11.87
N LEU A 242 17.57 -3.78 11.47
CA LEU A 242 18.88 -3.12 11.50
C LEU A 242 19.13 -2.50 12.88
N PRO A 243 20.40 -2.48 13.34
CA PRO A 243 20.79 -1.62 14.46
C PRO A 243 20.37 -0.16 14.19
N PRO A 244 19.93 0.59 15.21
CA PRO A 244 19.45 1.96 15.02
C PRO A 244 20.43 2.88 14.28
N SER A 245 21.73 2.79 14.59
CA SER A 245 22.79 3.59 13.95
C SER A 245 22.98 3.22 12.47
N SER A 246 23.04 1.93 12.14
CA SER A 246 23.14 1.45 10.75
C SER A 246 21.95 1.89 9.91
N ARG A 247 20.73 1.78 10.48
CA ARG A 247 19.50 2.27 9.83
C ARG A 247 19.57 3.78 9.59
N GLN A 248 20.02 4.56 10.56
CA GLN A 248 20.14 6.01 10.40
C GLN A 248 21.14 6.39 9.30
N ALA A 249 22.27 5.67 9.20
CA ALA A 249 23.24 5.87 8.12
C ALA A 249 22.64 5.58 6.74
N LEU A 250 21.92 4.46 6.58
CA LEU A 250 21.26 4.13 5.31
C LEU A 250 20.19 5.15 4.92
N ILE A 251 19.38 5.62 5.87
CA ILE A 251 18.37 6.66 5.60
C ILE A 251 19.03 7.98 5.18
N ARG A 252 20.15 8.37 5.81
CA ARG A 252 20.93 9.55 5.39
C ARG A 252 21.45 9.41 3.96
N THR A 253 22.01 8.24 3.62
CA THR A 253 22.45 7.99 2.23
C THR A 253 21.29 8.03 1.25
N ALA A 254 20.12 7.50 1.61
CA ALA A 254 18.93 7.56 0.75
C ALA A 254 18.40 8.99 0.56
N ALA A 255 18.58 9.88 1.54
CA ALA A 255 18.20 11.29 1.43
C ALA A 255 18.98 12.02 0.33
N ASP A 256 20.15 11.52 -0.05
CA ASP A 256 20.96 12.06 -1.14
C ASP A 256 20.42 11.69 -2.53
N PHE A 257 19.39 10.85 -2.64
CA PHE A 257 18.77 10.47 -3.92
C PHE A 257 17.27 10.79 -3.99
N ALA A 258 16.70 11.28 -2.89
CA ALA A 258 15.31 11.73 -2.80
C ALA A 258 15.15 13.22 -3.16
#